data_AF-X1RDK4-F1
#
_entry.id   AF-X1RDK4-F1
#
_cell.length_a   1.000
_cell.length_b   1.000
_cell.length_c   1.000
_cell.angle_alpha   90.00
_cell.angle_beta   90.00
_cell.angle_gamma   90.00
#
_symmetry.space_group_name_H-M   'P 1'
#
loop_
_entity.id
_entity.type
_entity.pdbx_description
1 polymer ?
#
loop_
_entity_poly.entity_id
_entity_poly.type
_entity_poly.pdbx_seq_one_letter_code
_entity_poly.pdbx_strand_id
1 'polypeptide(L)'
;SRVPVERVLFPRPDHTKALEEFAGSVGASETQNKAPSEQKTTITTTQVAENPPEIKPQEAPKVHLAEPQPGGLSTEQTVDYQNREIGKLLLRMERHYAQKMRVGGIPCDCGAQKHLLDLESLCEETIPMVDNPQVYYSVMNWVKEVGPKSTDQAAKSGLHDEEYPIFSHQARDFRKEIIGSLEPSALFPKKPGEPEGTRILPVVSEEEKEQIKQKAIEKIEEVLG
;
A
#
# COMPACT_ATOMS: atom_id res chain seq x y z
N SER A 1 15.66 -10.40 37.91
CA SER A 1 15.51 -9.86 36.54
C SER A 1 16.45 -8.69 36.34
N ARG A 2 17.41 -8.81 35.44
CA ARG A 2 18.40 -7.76 35.11
C ARG A 2 17.85 -6.93 33.94
N VAL A 3 17.83 -5.61 34.09
CA VAL A 3 17.52 -4.66 33.02
C VAL A 3 18.80 -4.43 32.20
N PRO A 4 18.76 -4.41 30.86
CA PRO A 4 19.96 -4.15 30.04
C PRO A 4 20.46 -2.71 30.22
N VAL A 5 21.77 -2.57 30.44
CA VAL A 5 22.50 -1.33 30.77
C VAL A 5 22.92 -0.56 29.51
N GLU A 6 22.02 -0.42 28.52
CA GLU A 6 22.34 0.29 27.26
C GLU A 6 21.66 1.65 27.11
N ARG A 7 21.00 2.16 28.17
CA ARG A 7 20.28 3.45 28.13
C ARG A 7 20.94 4.59 28.92
N VAL A 8 22.28 4.63 29.02
CA VAL A 8 22.96 5.62 29.90
C VAL A 8 24.00 6.51 29.20
N LEU A 9 24.11 6.53 27.87
CA LEU A 9 25.19 7.31 27.22
C LEU A 9 24.82 8.19 26.02
N PHE A 10 23.56 8.59 25.86
CA PHE A 10 23.24 9.66 24.91
C PHE A 10 22.32 10.70 25.56
N PRO A 11 22.79 11.94 25.81
CA PRO A 11 21.90 13.02 26.19
C PRO A 11 20.87 13.25 25.08
N ARG A 12 19.62 13.51 25.47
CA ARG A 12 18.55 13.89 24.54
C ARG A 12 18.98 15.15 23.78
N PRO A 13 18.88 15.19 22.45
CA PRO A 13 19.12 16.42 21.70
C PRO A 13 18.16 17.51 22.19
N ASP A 14 18.72 18.66 22.57
CA ASP A 14 17.94 19.84 22.95
C ASP A 14 17.58 20.63 21.68
N HIS A 15 16.30 20.60 21.32
CA HIS A 15 15.78 21.22 20.10
C HIS A 15 15.38 22.69 20.30
N THR A 16 15.58 23.27 21.48
CA THR A 16 15.21 24.66 21.79
C THR A 16 15.89 25.67 20.86
N LYS A 17 17.17 25.45 20.54
CA LYS A 17 17.95 26.35 19.68
C LYS A 17 17.50 26.33 18.21
N ALA A 18 17.09 25.15 17.71
CA ALA A 18 16.60 25.02 16.33
C ALA A 18 15.24 25.69 16.12
N LEU A 19 14.41 25.75 17.17
CA LEU A 19 13.12 26.46 17.16
C LEU A 19 13.31 27.99 17.21
N GLU A 20 14.29 28.49 17.98
CA GLU A 20 14.62 29.92 18.01
C GLU A 20 15.18 30.42 16.68
N GLU A 21 16.07 29.65 16.03
CA GLU A 21 16.63 30.00 14.72
C GLU A 21 15.54 30.01 13.63
N PHE A 22 14.58 29.08 13.67
CA PHE A 22 13.43 29.10 12.77
C PHE A 22 12.52 30.32 13.03
N ALA A 23 12.19 30.62 14.29
CA ALA A 23 11.37 31.78 14.63
C ALA A 23 12.01 33.12 14.22
N GLY A 24 13.35 33.23 14.32
CA GLY A 24 14.10 34.39 13.84
C GLY A 24 14.07 34.55 12.31
N SER A 25 14.01 33.44 11.57
CA SER A 25 13.94 33.46 10.10
C SER A 25 12.58 33.91 9.55
N VAL A 26 11.50 33.77 10.31
CA VAL A 26 10.14 34.14 9.84
C VAL A 26 9.78 35.59 10.25
N GLY A 27 10.54 36.21 11.16
CA GLY A 27 10.26 37.54 11.71
C GLY A 27 10.85 38.74 10.96
N ALA A 28 11.71 38.55 9.95
CA ALA A 28 12.37 39.66 9.27
C ALA A 28 11.66 40.06 7.97
N SER A 29 10.52 40.75 8.10
CA SER A 29 9.94 41.63 7.07
C SER A 29 9.01 42.68 7.70
N GLU A 30 9.59 43.64 8.42
CA GLU A 30 9.06 45.00 8.58
C GLU A 30 9.88 45.89 7.62
N THR A 31 9.40 46.93 6.93
CA THR A 31 8.23 47.81 7.09
C THR A 31 8.08 48.65 5.82
N GLN A 32 6.87 49.22 5.62
CA GLN A 32 6.50 50.46 4.89
C GLN A 32 5.29 50.19 3.98
N ASN A 33 4.13 50.85 4.05
CA ASN A 33 3.76 52.18 4.55
C ASN A 33 2.23 52.27 4.77
N LYS A 34 1.84 52.94 5.86
CA LYS A 34 0.82 54.03 5.93
C LYS A 34 -0.61 53.79 5.39
N ALA A 35 -1.59 53.77 6.31
CA ALA A 35 -3.00 54.06 6.02
C ALA A 35 -3.24 55.57 5.80
N PRO A 36 -4.31 55.98 5.08
CA PRO A 36 -5.48 56.45 5.83
C PRO A 36 -6.87 56.18 5.19
N SER A 37 -7.85 56.04 6.09
CA SER A 37 -9.24 56.53 6.04
C SER A 37 -10.25 56.01 5.00
N GLU A 38 -11.30 55.39 5.57
CA GLU A 38 -12.72 55.41 5.21
C GLU A 38 -13.15 56.00 3.86
N GLN A 39 -13.71 55.16 2.97
CA GLN A 39 -14.90 55.51 2.20
C GLN A 39 -15.68 54.27 1.74
N LYS A 40 -16.97 54.31 2.09
CA LYS A 40 -18.05 53.38 1.79
C LYS A 40 -18.38 53.38 0.30
N THR A 41 -18.20 52.25 -0.39
CA THR A 41 -18.88 51.98 -1.66
C THR A 41 -19.24 50.50 -1.75
N THR A 42 -20.55 50.25 -1.73
CA THR A 42 -21.17 48.95 -2.03
C THR A 42 -20.87 48.58 -3.47
N ILE A 43 -20.18 47.45 -3.70
CA ILE A 43 -20.11 46.81 -5.02
C ILE A 43 -20.55 45.35 -4.84
N THR A 44 -21.80 45.08 -5.24
CA THR A 44 -22.30 43.72 -5.45
C THR A 44 -21.52 43.13 -6.62
N THR A 45 -20.54 42.27 -6.34
CA THR A 45 -19.86 41.46 -7.35
C THR A 45 -20.44 40.06 -7.30
N THR A 46 -21.14 39.68 -8.36
CA THR A 46 -21.56 38.32 -8.67
C THR A 46 -20.31 37.44 -8.76
N GLN A 47 -20.07 36.58 -7.76
CA GLN A 47 -19.08 35.51 -7.88
C GLN A 47 -19.63 34.45 -8.84
N VAL A 48 -19.16 34.48 -10.07
CA VAL A 48 -19.20 33.31 -10.96
C VAL A 48 -18.24 32.30 -10.32
N ALA A 49 -18.76 31.12 -9.98
CA ALA A 49 -17.95 30.00 -9.52
C ALA A 49 -16.94 29.63 -10.61
N GLU A 50 -15.67 29.97 -10.40
CA GLU A 50 -14.58 29.35 -11.13
C GLU A 50 -14.56 27.87 -10.74
N ASN A 51 -14.87 27.01 -11.70
CA ASN A 51 -14.59 25.59 -11.58
C ASN A 51 -13.08 25.42 -11.34
N PRO A 52 -12.66 24.56 -10.40
CA PRO A 52 -11.26 24.21 -10.24
C PRO A 52 -10.69 23.73 -11.60
N PRO A 53 -9.46 24.12 -11.97
CA PRO A 53 -8.88 23.67 -13.22
C PRO A 53 -8.85 22.15 -13.26
N GLU A 54 -9.45 21.58 -14.30
CA GLU A 54 -9.34 20.18 -14.65
C GLU A 54 -7.85 19.85 -14.85
N ILE A 55 -7.26 19.15 -13.87
CA ILE A 55 -5.88 18.69 -13.94
C ILE A 55 -5.85 17.63 -15.03
N LYS A 56 -5.48 18.03 -16.24
CA LYS A 56 -5.14 17.08 -17.30
C LYS A 56 -4.04 16.16 -16.76
N PRO A 57 -4.15 14.83 -16.90
CA PRO A 57 -3.05 13.93 -16.59
C PRO A 57 -1.84 14.41 -17.39
N GLN A 58 -0.86 14.99 -16.71
CA GLN A 58 0.42 15.25 -17.30
C GLN A 58 0.98 13.86 -17.60
N GLU A 59 1.13 13.51 -18.88
CA GLU A 59 1.84 12.30 -19.26
C GLU A 59 3.22 12.42 -18.61
N ALA A 60 3.42 11.63 -17.54
CA ALA A 60 4.71 11.56 -16.90
C ALA A 60 5.72 11.19 -17.99
N PRO A 61 6.85 11.89 -18.10
CA PRO A 61 7.86 11.54 -19.08
C PRO A 61 8.16 10.05 -18.91
N LYS A 62 7.90 9.24 -19.96
CA LYS A 62 8.27 7.82 -19.96
C LYS A 62 9.78 7.76 -19.79
N VAL A 63 10.21 7.54 -18.55
CA VAL A 63 11.59 7.20 -18.27
C VAL A 63 11.70 5.75 -18.66
N HIS A 64 11.99 5.49 -19.95
CA HIS A 64 12.73 4.27 -20.26
C HIS A 64 14.01 4.39 -19.44
N LEU A 65 14.05 3.68 -18.31
CA LEU A 65 15.24 3.55 -17.47
C LEU A 65 16.40 3.29 -18.43
N ALA A 66 17.47 4.08 -18.29
CA ALA A 66 18.65 3.95 -19.11
C ALA A 66 19.04 2.47 -19.26
N GLU A 67 19.53 2.07 -20.44
CA GLU A 67 19.90 0.68 -20.72
C GLU A 67 20.60 0.07 -19.49
N PRO A 68 20.10 -1.07 -18.98
CA PRO A 68 20.60 -1.64 -17.74
C PRO A 68 22.12 -1.83 -17.85
N GLN A 69 22.86 -1.31 -16.88
CA GLN A 69 24.28 -1.55 -16.80
C GLN A 69 24.56 -3.06 -16.76
N PRO A 70 25.73 -3.54 -17.21
CA PRO A 70 26.05 -4.96 -17.18
C PRO A 70 25.88 -5.53 -15.75
N GLY A 71 24.89 -6.41 -15.57
CA GLY A 71 24.54 -7.00 -14.26
C GLY A 71 23.40 -6.29 -13.50
N GLY A 72 22.81 -5.22 -14.04
CA GLY A 72 21.59 -4.58 -13.52
C GLY A 72 20.32 -5.36 -13.86
N LEU A 73 19.26 -5.16 -13.07
CA LEU A 73 17.93 -5.68 -13.37
C LEU A 73 17.34 -4.97 -14.59
N SER A 74 16.59 -5.70 -15.42
CA SER A 74 15.85 -5.07 -16.52
C SER A 74 14.65 -4.27 -16.01
N THR A 75 14.15 -3.37 -16.85
CA THR A 75 12.90 -2.62 -16.58
C THR A 75 11.74 -3.58 -16.35
N GLU A 76 11.62 -4.63 -17.15
CA GLU A 76 10.57 -5.65 -17.03
C GLU A 76 10.67 -6.39 -15.70
N GLN A 77 11.87 -6.78 -15.27
CA GLN A 77 12.08 -7.42 -13.97
C GLN A 77 11.70 -6.50 -12.81
N THR A 78 11.97 -5.20 -12.94
CA THR A 78 11.62 -4.19 -11.95
C THR A 78 10.10 -4.00 -11.88
N VAL A 79 9.44 -3.89 -13.04
CA VAL A 79 7.97 -3.80 -13.13
C VAL A 79 7.32 -5.06 -12.56
N ASP A 80 7.83 -6.26 -12.88
CA ASP A 80 7.31 -7.51 -12.33
C ASP A 80 7.42 -7.59 -10.81
N TYR A 81 8.51 -7.08 -10.24
CA TYR A 81 8.67 -6.97 -8.80
C TYR A 81 7.66 -5.99 -8.20
N GLN A 82 7.56 -4.78 -8.77
CA GLN A 82 6.64 -3.74 -8.32
C GLN A 82 5.19 -4.22 -8.37
N ASN A 83 4.79 -4.89 -9.45
CA ASN A 83 3.46 -5.47 -9.61
C ASN A 83 3.14 -6.48 -8.50
N ARG A 84 4.10 -7.32 -8.10
CA ARG A 84 3.93 -8.25 -6.98
C ARG A 84 3.76 -7.52 -5.65
N GLU A 85 4.53 -6.47 -5.39
CA GLU A 85 4.39 -5.67 -4.16
C GLU A 85 3.03 -4.95 -4.10
N ILE A 86 2.62 -4.32 -5.20
CA ILE A 86 1.29 -3.73 -5.37
C ILE A 86 0.21 -4.80 -5.14
N GLY A 87 0.33 -5.97 -5.75
CA GLY A 87 -0.60 -7.08 -5.58
C GLY A 87 -0.69 -7.60 -4.14
N LYS A 88 0.42 -7.61 -3.39
CA LYS A 88 0.44 -7.97 -1.96
C LYS A 88 -0.31 -6.93 -1.11
N LEU A 89 -0.13 -5.65 -1.38
CA LEU A 89 -0.86 -4.58 -0.69
C LEU A 89 -2.36 -4.65 -1.01
N LEU A 90 -2.73 -4.85 -2.28
CA LEU A 90 -4.13 -5.02 -2.68
C LEU A 90 -4.78 -6.23 -2.01
N LEU A 91 -4.08 -7.38 -1.92
CA LEU A 91 -4.58 -8.54 -1.17
C LEU A 91 -4.75 -8.23 0.32
N ARG A 92 -3.86 -7.44 0.90
CA ARG A 92 -3.97 -7.01 2.30
C ARG A 92 -5.18 -6.10 2.48
N MET A 93 -5.38 -5.13 1.60
CA MET A 93 -6.54 -4.23 1.62
C MET A 93 -7.86 -4.98 1.39
N GLU A 94 -7.90 -5.92 0.45
CA GLU A 94 -9.03 -6.85 0.25
C GLU A 94 -9.45 -7.48 1.58
N ARG A 95 -8.50 -8.08 2.31
CA ARG A 95 -8.78 -8.70 3.62
C ARG A 95 -9.23 -7.71 4.67
N HIS A 96 -8.58 -6.55 4.78
CA HIS A 96 -8.98 -5.55 5.77
C HIS A 96 -10.39 -5.05 5.51
N TYR A 97 -10.74 -4.74 4.27
CA TYR A 97 -12.07 -4.28 3.90
C TYR A 97 -13.13 -5.38 4.08
N ALA A 98 -12.84 -6.63 3.72
CA ALA A 98 -13.74 -7.75 4.00
C ALA A 98 -14.04 -7.91 5.50
N GLN A 99 -13.08 -7.54 6.35
CA GLN A 99 -13.20 -7.53 7.81
C GLN A 99 -13.63 -6.17 8.37
N LYS A 100 -14.15 -5.28 7.52
CA LYS A 100 -14.61 -3.94 7.90
C LYS A 100 -13.53 -3.13 8.65
N MET A 101 -12.30 -3.18 8.16
CA MET A 101 -11.12 -2.54 8.76
C MET A 101 -10.83 -2.98 10.20
N ARG A 102 -11.19 -4.22 10.58
CA ARG A 102 -10.93 -4.78 11.91
C ARG A 102 -10.12 -6.06 11.83
N VAL A 103 -9.17 -6.25 12.72
CA VAL A 103 -8.37 -7.47 12.87
C VAL A 103 -8.71 -8.12 14.20
N GLY A 104 -9.29 -9.32 14.16
CA GLY A 104 -9.79 -9.97 15.38
C GLY A 104 -10.88 -9.16 16.09
N GLY A 105 -11.67 -8.38 15.35
CA GLY A 105 -12.70 -7.49 15.89
C GLY A 105 -12.19 -6.13 16.38
N ILE A 106 -10.88 -5.90 16.39
CA ILE A 106 -10.26 -4.63 16.82
C ILE A 106 -10.03 -3.74 15.59
N PRO A 107 -10.46 -2.46 15.60
CA PRO A 107 -10.17 -1.52 14.51
C PRO A 107 -8.67 -1.44 14.17
N CYS A 108 -8.33 -1.53 12.89
CA CYS A 108 -6.97 -1.32 12.38
C CYS A 108 -6.76 0.15 12.04
N ASP A 109 -5.58 0.67 12.38
CA ASP A 109 -5.10 1.99 11.99
C ASP A 109 -4.24 1.97 10.71
N CYS A 110 -4.04 0.77 10.15
CA CYS A 110 -3.13 0.50 9.05
C CYS A 110 -3.63 0.90 7.64
N GLY A 111 -4.90 1.30 7.50
CA GLY A 111 -5.52 1.62 6.20
C GLY A 111 -4.89 2.83 5.52
N ALA A 112 -5.42 4.02 5.83
CA ALA A 112 -5.00 5.28 5.21
C ALA A 112 -3.53 5.64 5.48
N GLN A 113 -3.05 5.43 6.71
CA GLN A 113 -1.74 5.91 7.14
C GLN A 113 -0.56 4.99 6.76
N LYS A 114 -0.85 3.84 6.14
CA LYS A 114 0.19 2.86 5.79
C LYS A 114 -0.09 2.19 4.46
N HIS A 115 -1.05 1.29 4.40
CA HIS A 115 -1.24 0.44 3.22
C HIS A 115 -1.64 1.21 1.97
N LEU A 116 -2.53 2.20 2.11
CA LEU A 116 -2.95 3.05 1.00
C LEU A 116 -1.83 3.99 0.53
N LEU A 117 -1.02 4.52 1.48
CA LEU A 117 0.12 5.36 1.15
C LEU A 117 1.23 4.57 0.42
N ASP A 118 1.57 3.39 0.92
CA ASP A 118 2.53 2.49 0.28
C ASP A 118 2.04 2.12 -1.14
N LEU A 119 0.74 1.87 -1.29
CA LEU A 119 0.13 1.50 -2.58
C LEU A 119 0.20 2.65 -3.59
N GLU A 120 -0.10 3.88 -3.17
CA GLU A 120 0.03 5.08 -4.02
C GLU A 120 1.47 5.27 -4.49
N SER A 121 2.45 5.19 -3.58
CA SER A 121 3.87 5.33 -3.90
C SER A 121 4.34 4.31 -4.96
N LEU A 122 4.00 3.03 -4.78
CA LEU A 122 4.42 1.99 -5.74
C LEU A 122 3.76 2.18 -7.11
N CYS A 123 2.50 2.63 -7.15
CA CYS A 123 1.84 2.96 -8.42
C CYS A 123 2.54 4.14 -9.12
N GLU A 124 2.85 5.21 -8.40
CA GLU A 124 3.57 6.38 -8.95
C GLU A 124 4.93 6.00 -9.53
N GLU A 125 5.68 5.15 -8.83
CA GLU A 125 6.97 4.64 -9.30
C GLU A 125 6.83 3.78 -10.55
N THR A 126 5.75 3.00 -10.66
CA THR A 126 5.55 2.02 -11.75
C THR A 126 5.07 2.66 -13.05
N ILE A 127 4.24 3.70 -12.97
CA ILE A 127 3.65 4.41 -14.12
C ILE A 127 4.65 4.76 -15.24
N PRO A 128 5.84 5.36 -14.98
CA PRO A 128 6.76 5.74 -16.04
C PRO A 128 7.46 4.54 -16.72
N MET A 129 7.38 3.34 -16.13
CA MET A 129 8.08 2.13 -16.60
C MET A 129 7.22 1.22 -17.48
N VAL A 130 5.92 1.50 -17.62
CA VAL A 130 4.95 0.63 -18.30
C VAL A 130 4.36 1.29 -19.55
N ASP A 131 3.95 0.46 -20.51
CA ASP A 131 3.29 0.97 -21.72
C ASP A 131 1.82 1.33 -21.52
N ASN A 132 1.12 0.60 -20.65
CA ASN A 132 -0.28 0.84 -20.31
C ASN A 132 -0.42 1.20 -18.81
N PRO A 133 -0.37 2.49 -18.45
CA PRO A 133 -0.41 2.92 -17.06
C PRO A 133 -1.83 3.02 -16.46
N GLN A 134 -2.89 2.74 -17.24
CA GLN A 134 -4.27 3.09 -16.87
C GLN A 134 -4.75 2.41 -15.58
N VAL A 135 -4.34 1.16 -15.35
CA VAL A 135 -4.70 0.43 -14.13
C VAL A 135 -4.10 1.09 -12.88
N TYR A 136 -2.86 1.58 -12.94
CA TYR A 136 -2.20 2.24 -11.80
C TYR A 136 -2.85 3.59 -11.50
N TYR A 137 -3.22 4.38 -12.51
CA TYR A 137 -4.00 5.59 -12.30
C TYR A 137 -5.37 5.30 -11.67
N SER A 138 -6.02 4.21 -12.08
CA SER A 138 -7.29 3.79 -11.50
C SER A 138 -7.14 3.40 -10.02
N VAL A 139 -6.06 2.69 -9.67
CA VAL A 139 -5.71 2.39 -8.28
C VAL A 139 -5.45 3.66 -7.47
N MET A 140 -4.68 4.62 -8.00
CA MET A 140 -4.42 5.90 -7.30
C MET A 140 -5.70 6.71 -7.06
N ASN A 141 -6.60 6.76 -8.04
CA ASN A 141 -7.89 7.43 -7.87
C ASN A 141 -8.75 6.74 -6.81
N TRP A 142 -8.76 5.41 -6.81
CA TRP A 142 -9.43 4.63 -5.78
C TRP A 142 -8.84 4.86 -4.39
N VAL A 143 -7.50 4.90 -4.25
CA VAL A 143 -6.80 5.25 -3.00
C VAL A 143 -7.29 6.59 -2.45
N LYS A 144 -7.41 7.61 -3.31
CA LYS A 144 -7.91 8.95 -2.91
C LYS A 144 -9.37 8.91 -2.45
N GLU A 145 -10.20 8.07 -3.07
CA GLU A 145 -11.60 7.89 -2.67
C GLU A 145 -11.73 7.19 -1.31
N VAL A 146 -11.01 6.08 -1.12
CA VAL A 146 -11.17 5.24 0.08
C VAL A 146 -10.32 5.70 1.26
N GLY A 147 -9.26 6.50 1.03
CA GLY A 147 -8.36 7.02 2.06
C GLY A 147 -9.10 7.70 3.23
N PRO A 148 -9.94 8.71 2.98
CA PRO A 148 -10.72 9.37 4.04
C PRO A 148 -11.67 8.42 4.80
N LYS A 149 -12.13 7.35 4.14
CA LYS A 149 -13.02 6.32 4.69
C LYS A 149 -12.27 5.21 5.45
N SER A 150 -10.94 5.19 5.38
CA SER A 150 -10.08 4.11 5.88
C SER A 150 -9.20 4.55 7.05
N THR A 151 -9.67 5.53 7.80
CA THR A 151 -9.00 6.05 9.01
C THR A 151 -9.32 5.18 10.24
N ASP A 152 -8.48 5.26 11.26
CA ASP A 152 -8.73 4.62 12.56
C ASP A 152 -10.08 5.08 13.16
N GLN A 153 -10.42 6.36 13.04
CA GLN A 153 -11.70 6.89 13.50
C GLN A 153 -12.89 6.28 12.74
N ALA A 154 -12.79 6.14 11.42
CA ALA A 154 -13.82 5.51 10.60
C ALA A 154 -14.00 4.03 10.93
N ALA A 155 -12.89 3.30 11.12
CA ALA A 155 -12.91 1.90 11.53
C ALA A 155 -13.52 1.70 12.92
N LYS A 156 -13.24 2.62 13.87
CA LYS A 156 -13.83 2.62 15.22
C LYS A 156 -15.31 2.92 15.21
N SER A 157 -15.75 3.89 14.41
CA SER A 157 -17.16 4.29 14.37
C SER A 157 -18.03 3.32 13.57
N GLY A 158 -17.43 2.53 12.67
CA GLY A 158 -18.17 1.67 11.75
C GLY A 158 -18.95 2.44 10.69
N LEU A 159 -18.64 3.73 10.49
CA LEU A 159 -19.40 4.63 9.60
C LEU A 159 -19.53 4.09 8.16
N HIS A 160 -18.54 3.35 7.70
CA HIS A 160 -18.46 2.83 6.33
C HIS A 160 -18.54 1.29 6.26
N ASP A 161 -19.07 0.65 7.30
CA ASP A 161 -19.12 -0.82 7.41
C ASP A 161 -19.89 -1.50 6.25
N GLU A 162 -20.82 -0.80 5.62
CA GLU A 162 -21.58 -1.29 4.46
C GLU A 162 -20.88 -1.03 3.12
N GLU A 163 -19.96 -0.07 3.07
CA GLU A 163 -19.17 0.24 1.86
C GLU A 163 -17.92 -0.65 1.76
N TYR A 164 -17.32 -1.03 2.89
CA TYR A 164 -16.07 -1.80 2.90
C TYR A 164 -16.11 -3.09 2.07
N PRO A 165 -17.17 -3.93 2.08
CA PRO A 165 -17.23 -5.10 1.20
C PRO A 165 -17.08 -4.75 -0.30
N ILE A 166 -17.58 -3.59 -0.74
CA ILE A 166 -17.42 -3.11 -2.12
C ILE A 166 -15.95 -2.79 -2.40
N PHE A 167 -15.28 -2.08 -1.48
CA PHE A 167 -13.85 -1.77 -1.60
C PHE A 167 -12.98 -3.02 -1.58
N SER A 168 -13.39 -4.05 -0.83
CA SER A 168 -12.73 -5.36 -0.88
C SER A 168 -12.77 -5.98 -2.27
N HIS A 169 -13.92 -5.93 -2.94
CA HIS A 169 -14.07 -6.45 -4.30
C HIS A 169 -13.25 -5.64 -5.31
N GLN A 170 -13.26 -4.31 -5.20
CA GLN A 170 -12.43 -3.44 -6.05
C GLN A 170 -10.94 -3.75 -5.89
N ALA A 171 -10.43 -3.90 -4.67
CA ALA A 171 -9.04 -4.26 -4.41
C ALA A 171 -8.68 -5.63 -5.04
N ARG A 172 -9.59 -6.61 -4.97
CA ARG A 172 -9.44 -7.91 -5.62
C ARG A 172 -9.38 -7.79 -7.15
N ASP A 173 -10.22 -6.96 -7.73
CA ASP A 173 -10.31 -6.79 -9.18
C ASP A 173 -9.07 -6.06 -9.73
N PHE A 174 -8.58 -5.02 -9.05
CA PHE A 174 -7.28 -4.40 -9.39
C PHE A 174 -6.13 -5.40 -9.29
N ARG A 175 -6.11 -6.26 -8.26
CA ARG A 175 -5.09 -7.29 -8.12
C ARG A 175 -5.12 -8.26 -9.29
N LYS A 176 -6.32 -8.68 -9.71
CA LYS A 176 -6.48 -9.55 -10.88
C LYS A 176 -5.99 -8.87 -12.16
N GLU A 177 -6.25 -7.58 -12.34
CA GLU A 177 -5.84 -6.83 -13.51
C GLU A 177 -4.32 -6.67 -13.58
N ILE A 178 -3.67 -6.33 -12.47
CA ILE A 178 -2.22 -6.10 -12.40
C ILE A 178 -1.42 -7.41 -12.47
N ILE A 179 -1.86 -8.45 -11.76
CA ILE A 179 -1.13 -9.73 -11.67
C ILE A 179 -1.56 -10.71 -12.77
N GLY A 180 -2.73 -10.51 -13.37
CA GLY A 180 -3.37 -11.47 -14.27
C GLY A 180 -3.96 -12.71 -13.57
N SER A 181 -3.89 -12.78 -12.23
CA SER A 181 -4.33 -13.93 -11.45
C SER A 181 -4.84 -13.53 -10.06
N LEU A 182 -5.77 -14.33 -9.54
CA LEU A 182 -6.25 -14.23 -8.16
C LEU A 182 -5.55 -15.20 -7.22
N GLU A 183 -4.77 -16.15 -7.74
CA GLU A 183 -4.04 -17.12 -6.96
C GLU A 183 -2.99 -16.42 -6.09
N PRO A 184 -3.01 -16.57 -4.76
CA PRO A 184 -2.04 -15.91 -3.87
C PRO A 184 -0.58 -16.27 -4.20
N SER A 185 -0.33 -17.47 -4.75
CA SER A 185 0.99 -17.91 -5.18
C SER A 185 1.59 -17.05 -6.30
N ALA A 186 0.76 -16.40 -7.13
CA ALA A 186 1.22 -15.53 -8.21
C ALA A 186 1.96 -14.27 -7.68
N LEU A 187 1.71 -13.88 -6.42
CA LEU A 187 2.36 -12.74 -5.76
C LEU A 187 3.81 -13.01 -5.35
N PHE A 188 4.26 -14.26 -5.42
CA PHE A 188 5.60 -14.65 -5.01
C PHE A 188 6.41 -15.11 -6.22
N PRO A 189 7.72 -14.82 -6.26
CA PRO A 189 8.57 -15.36 -7.29
C PRO A 189 8.55 -16.89 -7.22
N LYS A 190 8.42 -17.55 -8.38
CA LYS A 190 8.52 -19.01 -8.47
C LYS A 190 9.97 -19.41 -8.15
N LYS A 191 10.17 -20.47 -7.36
CA LYS A 191 11.52 -20.99 -7.15
C LYS A 191 12.05 -21.59 -8.47
N PRO A 192 13.35 -21.45 -8.78
CA PRO A 192 13.93 -22.12 -9.93
C PRO A 192 13.67 -23.63 -9.87
N GLY A 193 13.03 -24.20 -10.89
CA GLY A 193 12.69 -25.63 -10.97
C GLY A 193 11.36 -26.04 -10.35
N GLU A 194 10.55 -25.10 -9.85
CA GLU A 194 9.22 -25.41 -9.31
C GLU A 194 8.21 -25.55 -10.47
N PRO A 195 7.54 -26.72 -10.61
CA PRO A 195 6.56 -26.91 -11.68
C PRO A 195 5.41 -25.93 -11.51
N GLU A 196 4.88 -25.47 -12.64
CA GLU A 196 3.77 -24.52 -12.70
C GLU A 196 2.51 -25.16 -12.09
N GLY A 197 2.17 -24.71 -10.89
CA GLY A 197 1.08 -25.25 -10.10
C GLY A 197 1.54 -26.34 -9.14
N THR A 198 1.83 -25.94 -7.90
CA THR A 198 1.67 -26.84 -6.77
C THR A 198 0.19 -27.21 -6.75
N ARG A 199 -0.19 -28.32 -7.40
CA ARG A 199 -1.40 -29.04 -7.03
C ARG A 199 -1.28 -29.19 -5.52
N ILE A 200 -2.18 -28.54 -4.79
CA ILE A 200 -2.50 -28.94 -3.42
C ILE A 200 -2.65 -30.45 -3.53
N LEU A 201 -1.70 -31.20 -2.97
CA LEU A 201 -1.77 -32.66 -3.00
C LEU A 201 -3.17 -33.00 -2.47
N PRO A 202 -3.97 -33.81 -3.18
CA PRO A 202 -5.24 -34.22 -2.64
C PRO A 202 -4.96 -34.75 -1.24
N VAL A 203 -5.73 -34.26 -0.27
CA VAL A 203 -5.71 -34.81 1.09
C VAL A 203 -5.99 -36.29 0.89
N VAL A 204 -4.93 -37.11 1.01
CA VAL A 204 -5.00 -38.58 0.92
C VAL A 204 -6.13 -39.00 1.83
N SER A 205 -7.07 -39.80 1.32
CA SER A 205 -8.22 -40.23 2.11
C SER A 205 -7.74 -40.95 3.37
N GLU A 206 -8.54 -40.96 4.44
CA GLU A 206 -8.18 -41.68 5.66
C GLU A 206 -7.88 -43.17 5.39
N GLU A 207 -8.50 -43.74 4.36
CA GLU A 207 -8.22 -45.11 3.90
C GLU A 207 -6.83 -45.26 3.24
N GLU A 208 -6.37 -44.29 2.46
CA GLU A 208 -5.01 -44.30 1.91
C GLU A 208 -3.96 -44.09 3.01
N LYS A 209 -4.26 -43.29 4.03
CA LYS A 209 -3.37 -43.12 5.19
C LYS A 209 -3.21 -44.42 5.98
N GLU A 210 -4.30 -45.14 6.21
CA GLU A 210 -4.23 -46.41 6.96
C GLU A 210 -3.51 -47.49 6.15
N GLN A 211 -3.69 -47.54 4.82
CA GLN A 211 -2.93 -48.46 3.95
C GLN A 211 -1.42 -48.17 3.97
N ILE A 212 -1.02 -46.90 3.97
CA ILE A 212 0.40 -46.51 4.07
C ILE A 212 0.98 -46.94 5.42
N LYS A 213 0.21 -46.77 6.50
CA LYS A 213 0.60 -47.16 7.86
C LYS A 213 0.72 -48.68 8.01
N GLN A 214 -0.22 -49.45 7.44
CA GLN A 214 -0.19 -50.91 7.44
C GLN A 214 1.08 -51.43 6.73
N LYS A 215 1.36 -50.89 5.53
CA LYS A 215 2.58 -51.24 4.77
C LYS A 215 3.87 -50.85 5.48
N ALA A 216 3.87 -49.77 6.24
CA ALA A 216 5.02 -49.37 7.03
C ALA A 216 5.28 -50.35 8.19
N ILE A 217 4.22 -50.85 8.83
CA ILE A 217 4.33 -51.83 9.92
C ILE A 217 4.83 -53.18 9.39
N GLU A 218 4.25 -53.70 8.31
CA GLU A 218 4.69 -54.96 7.68
C GLU A 218 6.17 -54.92 7.30
N LYS A 219 6.62 -53.78 6.76
CA LYS A 219 8.02 -53.59 6.37
C LYS A 219 8.98 -53.47 7.55
N ILE A 220 8.51 -52.98 8.70
CA ILE A 220 9.30 -52.97 9.93
C ILE A 220 9.40 -54.38 10.50
N GLU A 221 8.33 -55.17 10.43
CA GLU A 221 8.32 -56.57 10.86
C GLU A 221 9.22 -57.46 9.99
N GLU A 222 9.23 -57.27 8.67
CA GLU A 222 10.17 -57.96 7.75
C GLU A 222 11.65 -57.65 8.02
N VAL A 223 11.95 -56.47 8.57
CA VAL A 223 13.33 -56.05 8.88
C VAL A 223 13.79 -56.52 10.26
N LEU A 224 12.84 -56.80 11.16
CA LEU A 224 13.11 -57.20 12.55
C LEU A 224 12.91 -58.69 12.82
N GLY A 225 12.31 -59.45 11.90
CA GLY A 225 12.20 -60.92 11.93
C GLY A 225 13.31 -61.62 11.16
#